data_AF-A0A845DSJ1-F1
#
_entry.id   AF-A0A845DSJ1-F1
#
_cell.length_a   1.000
_cell.length_b   1.000
_cell.length_c   1.000
_cell.angle_alpha   90.00
_cell.angle_beta   90.00
_cell.angle_gamma   90.00
#
_symmetry.space_group_name_H-M   'P 1'
#
loop_
_entity.id
_entity.type
_entity.pdbx_description
1 polymer ?
#
loop_
_entity_poly.entity_id
_entity_poly.type
_entity_poly.pdbx_seq_one_letter_code
_entity_poly.pdbx_strand_id
1 'polypeptide(L)' 'MNEQLKTGIALIASFFLTFAGASRILTSQLEDMALWTAWVFLITGVIGITANSLKWKRISRSSQTSSQKRNHK' A
#
# COMPACT_ATOMS: atom_id res chain seq x y z
N MET A 1 1.50 3.93 -18.32
CA MET A 1 2.28 3.61 -17.11
C MET A 1 1.93 2.18 -16.70
N ASN A 2 2.90 1.32 -16.38
CA ASN A 2 2.65 -0.09 -16.02
C ASN A 2 1.79 -0.17 -14.73
N GLU A 3 0.69 -0.93 -14.75
CA GLU A 3 -0.25 -1.08 -13.62
C GLU A 3 0.42 -1.67 -12.37
N GLN A 4 1.45 -2.50 -12.57
CA GLN A 4 2.31 -2.96 -11.48
C GLN A 4 3.04 -1.76 -10.85
N LEU A 5 3.71 -0.95 -11.65
CA LEU A 5 4.46 0.22 -11.16
C LEU A 5 3.55 1.22 -10.42
N LYS A 6 2.32 1.45 -10.92
CA LYS A 6 1.28 2.22 -10.22
C LYS A 6 0.95 1.66 -8.84
N THR A 7 0.68 0.36 -8.77
CA THR A 7 0.30 -0.31 -7.51
C THR A 7 1.48 -0.31 -6.52
N GLY A 8 2.71 -0.31 -7.02
CA GLY A 8 3.93 -0.33 -6.21
C GLY A 8 4.19 1.03 -5.57
N ILE A 9 4.05 2.11 -6.36
CA ILE A 9 4.11 3.48 -5.85
C ILE A 9 3.00 3.70 -4.81
N ALA A 10 1.78 3.20 -5.06
CA ALA A 10 0.67 3.32 -4.12
C ALA A 10 0.92 2.57 -2.79
N LEU A 11 1.56 1.39 -2.84
CA LEU A 11 1.97 0.64 -1.65
C LEU A 11 3.03 1.40 -0.84
N ILE A 12 4.05 1.91 -1.52
CA ILE A 12 5.12 2.69 -0.88
C ILE A 12 4.54 3.94 -0.21
N ALA A 13 3.69 4.69 -0.91
CA ALA A 13 3.05 5.88 -0.37
C ALA A 13 2.17 5.54 0.86
N SER A 14 1.37 4.48 0.79
CA SER A 14 0.53 4.03 1.91
C SER A 14 1.38 3.58 3.11
N PHE A 15 2.53 2.96 2.85
CA PHE A 15 3.48 2.55 3.88
C PHE A 15 4.07 3.76 4.60
N PHE A 16 4.55 4.77 3.88
CA PHE A 16 5.06 6.00 4.49
C PHE A 16 3.98 6.74 5.28
N LEU A 17 2.74 6.77 4.79
CA LEU A 17 1.62 7.37 5.49
C LEU A 17 1.34 6.67 6.84
N THR A 18 1.35 5.33 6.81
CA THR A 18 1.19 4.52 8.03
C THR A 18 2.34 4.74 8.99
N PHE A 19 3.57 4.78 8.47
CA PHE A 19 4.79 4.98 9.26
C PHE A 19 4.81 6.35 9.95
N ALA A 20 4.37 7.42 9.26
CA ALA A 20 4.27 8.76 9.85
C ALA A 20 3.22 8.83 10.98
N GLY A 21 2.06 8.18 10.79
CA GLY A 21 1.07 8.07 11.86
C GLY A 21 1.59 7.25 13.05
N ALA A 22 2.27 6.13 12.77
CA ALA A 22 2.83 5.24 13.78
C ALA A 22 4.00 5.87 14.55
N SER A 23 4.90 6.62 13.89
CA SER A 23 6.00 7.30 14.56
C SER A 23 5.49 8.37 15.53
N ARG A 24 4.44 9.11 15.16
CA ARG A 24 3.79 10.02 16.10
C ARG A 24 3.23 9.28 17.32
N ILE A 25 2.53 8.17 17.12
CA ILE A 25 1.86 7.43 18.20
C ILE A 25 2.87 6.69 19.10
N LEU A 26 3.92 6.10 18.52
CA LEU A 26 4.84 5.20 19.23
C LEU A 26 6.08 5.89 19.79
N THR A 27 6.63 6.87 19.08
CA THR A 27 7.89 7.53 19.48
C THR A 27 7.69 9.00 19.87
N SER A 28 6.47 9.54 19.78
CA SER A 28 6.15 10.95 20.03
C SER A 28 6.99 11.94 19.22
N GLN A 29 7.70 11.50 18.18
CA GLN A 29 8.67 12.34 17.44
C GLN A 29 8.05 13.47 16.60
N LEU A 30 6.72 13.49 16.42
CA LEU A 30 6.01 14.54 15.70
C LEU A 30 5.11 15.35 16.66
N GLU A 31 5.66 15.98 17.70
CA GLU A 31 4.84 16.66 18.73
C GLU A 31 3.83 17.69 18.17
N ASP A 32 4.19 18.40 17.09
CA ASP A 32 3.30 19.34 16.40
C ASP A 32 2.14 18.69 15.65
N MET A 33 2.22 17.39 15.37
CA MET A 33 1.14 16.65 14.74
C MET A 33 0.09 16.27 15.78
N ALA A 34 -1.14 16.72 15.56
CA ALA A 34 -2.25 16.38 16.43
C ALA A 34 -2.50 14.86 16.44
N LEU A 35 -2.80 14.30 17.63
CA LEU A 35 -3.02 12.87 17.80
C LEU A 35 -4.12 12.32 16.89
N TRP A 36 -5.20 13.09 16.69
CA TRP A 36 -6.30 12.69 15.82
C TRP A 36 -5.84 12.51 14.37
N THR A 37 -4.97 13.40 13.88
CA THR A 37 -4.39 13.30 12.53
C THR A 37 -3.51 12.07 12.40
N ALA A 38 -2.72 11.75 13.43
CA ALA A 38 -1.88 10.56 13.44
C ALA A 38 -2.71 9.27 13.34
N TRP A 39 -3.84 9.21 14.05
CA TRP A 39 -4.80 8.10 13.93
C TRP A 39 -5.41 7.99 12.53
N VAL A 40 -5.81 9.11 11.92
CA VAL A 40 -6.32 9.12 10.54
C VAL A 40 -5.26 8.59 9.57
N PHE A 41 -4.01 9.02 9.70
CA PHE A 41 -2.91 8.56 8.84
C PHE A 41 -2.61 7.07 9.01
N LEU A 42 -2.63 6.58 10.24
CA LEU A 42 -2.41 5.17 10.53
C LEU A 42 -3.53 4.30 9.95
N ILE A 43 -4.80 4.67 10.16
CA ILE A 43 -5.96 3.91 9.67
C ILE A 43 -6.01 3.92 8.13
N THR A 44 -5.91 5.10 7.52
CA THR A 44 -5.95 5.23 6.06
C THR A 44 -4.76 4.55 5.39
N GLY A 45 -3.57 4.65 5.98
CA GLY A 45 -2.37 3.98 5.53
C GLY A 45 -2.52 2.45 5.54
N VAL A 46 -3.01 1.88 6.65
CA VAL A 46 -3.26 0.43 6.76
C VAL A 46 -4.27 -0.05 5.71
N ILE A 47 -5.38 0.67 5.54
CA ILE A 47 -6.39 0.35 4.51
C ILE A 47 -5.75 0.39 3.11
N GLY A 48 -4.93 1.41 2.83
CA GLY A 48 -4.20 1.55 1.57
C GLY A 48 -3.24 0.39 1.33
N ILE A 49 -2.48 -0.04 2.33
CA ILE A 49 -1.60 -1.21 2.25
C ILE A 49 -2.43 -2.47 1.95
N THR A 50 -3.49 -2.73 2.71
CA THR A 50 -4.31 -3.95 2.51
C THR A 50 -4.97 -3.98 1.14
N ALA A 51 -5.60 -2.88 0.72
CA ALA A 51 -6.28 -2.79 -0.57
C ALA A 51 -5.32 -2.94 -1.75
N ASN A 52 -4.19 -2.22 -1.73
CA ASN A 52 -3.20 -2.29 -2.81
C ASN A 52 -2.46 -3.62 -2.81
N SER A 53 -2.23 -4.25 -1.65
CA SER A 53 -1.57 -5.56 -1.56
C SER A 53 -2.49 -6.66 -2.10
N LEU A 54 -3.79 -6.61 -1.84
CA LEU A 54 -4.78 -7.49 -2.46
C LEU A 54 -4.86 -7.28 -3.98
N LYS A 55 -4.83 -6.02 -4.43
CA LYS A 55 -4.82 -5.67 -5.86
C LYS A 55 -3.58 -6.20 -6.56
N TRP A 56 -2.40 -6.03 -5.95
CA TRP A 56 -1.12 -6.57 -6.46
C TRP A 56 -1.18 -8.08 -6.65
N LYS A 57 -1.72 -8.81 -5.67
CA LYS A 57 -1.88 -10.27 -5.72
C LYS A 57 -2.84 -10.74 -6.81
N ARG A 58 -3.88 -9.94 -7.15
CA ARG A 58 -4.77 -10.25 -8.28
C ARG A 58 -4.08 -10.02 -9.63
N ILE A 59 -3.37 -8.90 -9.76
CA ILE A 59 -2.63 -8.56 -10.98
C ILE A 59 -1.59 -9.63 -11.28
N SER A 60 -0.78 -10.02 -10.28
CA SER A 60 0.24 -11.05 -10.45
C SER A 60 -0.33 -12.41 -10.88
N ARG A 61 -1.49 -12.82 -10.36
CA ARG A 61 -2.19 -14.03 -10.81
C ARG A 61 -2.71 -13.92 -12.25
N SER A 62 -3.26 -12.77 -12.64
CA SER A 62 -3.76 -12.55 -14.01
C SER A 62 -2.65 -12.53 -15.05
N SER A 63 -1.44 -12.09 -14.66
CA SER A 63 -0.25 -12.14 -15.50
C SER A 63 0.26 -13.59 -15.71
N GLN A 64 -0.01 -14.51 -14.79
CA GLN A 64 0.35 -15.93 -14.95
C GLN A 64 -0.63 -16.68 -15.87
N THR A 65 -1.93 -16.43 -15.76
CA THR A 65 -2.95 -17.15 -16.56
C THR A 65 -2.91 -16.80 -18.05
N SER A 66 -2.49 -15.58 -18.43
CA SER A 66 -2.28 -15.22 -19.84
C SER A 66 -1.04 -15.88 -20.45
N SER A 67 -0.01 -16.15 -19.66
CA SER A 67 1.21 -16.84 -20.09
C SER A 67 0.97 -18.34 -20.25
N GLN A 68 0.21 -18.97 -19.33
CA GLN A 68 -0.14 -20.39 -19.41
C GLN A 68 -1.01 -20.71 -20.64
N LYS A 69 -1.85 -19.76 -21.10
CA LYS A 69 -2.70 -19.93 -22.30
C LYS A 69 -1.94 -19.76 -23.63
N ARG A 70 -0.74 -19.18 -23.63
CA ARG A 70 0.10 -19.03 -24.83
C ARG A 70 1.01 -20.22 -25.10
N ASN A 71 1.37 -21.00 -24.06
CA ASN A 71 2.24 -22.17 -24.20
C ASN A 71 1.49 -23.47 -24.57
N HIS A 72 0.18 -23.40 -24.79
CA HIS A 72 -0.67 -24.55 -25.17
C HIS A 72 -1.27 -24.40 -26.58
N LYS A 73 -0.73 -23.50 -27.41
CA LYS A 73 -1.03 -23.39 -28.85
C LYS A 73 0.22 -23.71 -29.64
#